data_AF-A0A351DD36-F1
#
_entry.id   AF-A0A351DD36-F1
#
_cell.length_a   1.000
_cell.length_b   1.000
_cell.length_c   1.000
_cell.angle_alpha   90.00
_cell.angle_beta   90.00
_cell.angle_gamma   90.00
#
_symmetry.space_group_name_H-M   'P 1'
#
loop_
_entity.id
_entity.type
_entity.pdbx_description
1 polymer ?
#
loop_
_entity_poly.entity_id
_entity_poly.type
_entity_poly.pdbx_seq_one_letter_code
_entity_poly.pdbx_strand_id
1 'polypeptide(L)'
;MGSLNYGDLVLLIDSKDRRYLLTLEVDKEFHTHSGYLSHNDLVKSKEGEQVKLSSGKTYLLVRPTMSDVILKMPRAAQIIYPKDIGHILLAAD
;
A
#
# COMPACT_ATOMS: atom_id res chain seq x y z
N MET A 1 -1.87 17.06 1.36
CA MET A 1 -2.01 15.69 0.81
C MET A 1 -2.46 15.82 -0.63
N GLY A 2 -1.78 15.11 -1.54
CA GLY A 2 -2.05 15.16 -2.98
C GLY A 2 -3.21 14.24 -3.39
N SER A 3 -3.72 14.42 -4.61
CA SER A 3 -4.66 13.47 -5.20
C SER A 3 -4.00 12.11 -5.37
N LEU A 4 -4.82 11.05 -5.35
CA LEU A 4 -4.43 9.73 -5.79
C LEU A 4 -4.77 9.59 -7.27
N ASN A 5 -3.88 8.99 -8.03
CA ASN A 5 -4.04 8.79 -9.47
C ASN A 5 -3.80 7.32 -9.82
N TYR A 6 -4.34 6.87 -10.95
CA TYR A 6 -3.94 5.58 -11.50
C TYR A 6 -2.43 5.56 -11.75
N GLY A 7 -1.79 4.42 -11.47
CA GLY A 7 -0.34 4.27 -11.44
C GLY A 7 0.31 4.60 -10.09
N ASP A 8 -0.39 5.29 -9.18
CA ASP A 8 0.13 5.49 -7.82
C ASP A 8 0.21 4.16 -7.07
N LEU A 9 1.31 3.99 -6.34
CA LEU A 9 1.45 2.93 -5.35
C LEU A 9 0.80 3.37 -4.05
N VAL A 10 -0.10 2.55 -3.53
CA VAL A 10 -0.82 2.80 -2.27
C VAL A 10 -0.71 1.61 -1.33
N LEU A 11 -0.91 1.89 -0.05
CA LEU A 11 -0.94 0.91 1.02
C LEU A 11 -2.31 0.94 1.69
N LEU A 12 -2.95 -0.22 1.75
CA LEU A 12 -4.12 -0.42 2.58
C LEU A 12 -3.72 -1.11 3.88
N ILE A 13 -4.14 -0.54 5.01
CA ILE A 13 -3.87 -1.07 6.36
C ILE A 13 -5.20 -1.42 7.02
N ASP A 14 -5.38 -2.67 7.41
CA ASP A 14 -6.60 -3.07 8.12
C ASP A 14 -6.50 -2.87 9.64
N SER A 15 -7.60 -3.13 10.36
CA SER A 15 -7.65 -3.01 11.82
C SER A 15 -6.74 -3.96 12.60
N LYS A 16 -6.12 -4.95 11.92
CA LYS A 16 -5.13 -5.87 12.49
C LYS A 16 -3.70 -5.51 12.04
N ASP A 17 -3.49 -4.30 11.51
CA ASP A 17 -2.23 -3.83 10.94
C ASP A 17 -1.69 -4.73 9.80
N ARG A 18 -2.58 -5.46 9.12
CA ARG A 18 -2.22 -6.17 7.88
C ARG A 18 -2.13 -5.15 6.75
N ARG A 19 -0.97 -5.15 6.10
CA ARG A 19 -0.60 -4.17 5.07
C ARG A 19 -0.60 -4.80 3.68
N TYR A 20 -1.32 -4.17 2.77
CA TYR A 20 -1.50 -4.58 1.39
C TYR A 20 -0.99 -3.48 0.46
N LEU A 21 0.08 -3.78 -0.27
CA LEU A 21 0.67 -2.87 -1.24
C LEU A 21 0.05 -3.15 -2.61
N LEU A 22 -0.45 -2.11 -3.28
CA LEU A 22 -1.07 -2.23 -4.59
C LEU A 22 -0.81 -0.99 -5.44
N THR A 23 -0.79 -1.19 -6.75
CA THR A 23 -0.80 -0.12 -7.74
C THR A 23 -2.24 0.17 -8.13
N LEU A 24 -2.63 1.46 -8.12
CA LEU A 24 -3.96 1.86 -8.58
C LEU A 24 -4.06 1.66 -10.09
N GLU A 25 -5.14 1.02 -10.54
CA GLU A 25 -5.34 0.59 -11.92
C GLU A 25 -6.82 0.79 -12.25
N VAL A 26 -7.12 1.18 -13.49
CA VAL A 26 -8.49 1.45 -13.93
C VAL A 26 -9.31 0.17 -13.89
N ASP A 27 -10.54 0.25 -13.37
CA ASP A 27 -11.52 -0.84 -13.32
C ASP A 27 -11.05 -2.12 -12.61
N LYS A 28 -10.00 -2.00 -11.79
CA LYS A 28 -9.49 -3.12 -11.00
C LYS A 28 -10.10 -3.15 -9.62
N GLU A 29 -10.14 -4.35 -9.04
CA GLU A 29 -10.58 -4.58 -7.67
C GLU A 29 -9.49 -5.23 -6.84
N PHE A 30 -9.38 -4.77 -5.59
CA PHE A 30 -8.60 -5.43 -4.56
C PHE A 30 -9.50 -6.37 -3.76
N HIS A 31 -9.15 -7.66 -3.74
CA HIS A 31 -9.95 -8.71 -3.09
C HIS A 31 -9.27 -9.25 -1.83
N THR A 32 -10.10 -9.51 -0.82
CA THR A 32 -9.71 -10.23 0.40
C THR A 32 -10.78 -11.26 0.75
N HIS A 33 -10.46 -12.18 1.66
CA HIS A 33 -11.45 -13.07 2.29
C HIS A 33 -12.65 -12.34 2.94
N SER A 34 -12.52 -11.03 3.18
CA SER A 34 -13.56 -10.19 3.78
C SER A 34 -14.25 -9.27 2.77
N GLY A 35 -14.19 -9.54 1.47
CA GLY A 35 -14.79 -8.69 0.42
C GLY A 35 -13.77 -7.89 -0.37
N TYR A 36 -14.25 -6.91 -1.13
CA TYR A 36 -13.47 -6.20 -2.15
C TYR A 36 -13.54 -4.68 -2.03
N LEU A 37 -12.62 -3.99 -2.70
CA LEU A 37 -12.55 -2.54 -2.90
C LEU A 37 -12.29 -2.22 -4.37
N SER A 38 -13.04 -1.28 -4.95
CA SER A 38 -12.78 -0.79 -6.31
C SER A 38 -11.65 0.23 -6.31
N HIS A 39 -10.69 0.10 -7.23
CA HIS A 39 -9.62 1.08 -7.40
C HIS A 39 -10.17 2.44 -7.87
N ASN A 40 -11.29 2.45 -8.60
CA ASN A 40 -11.97 3.67 -9.03
C ASN A 40 -12.52 4.47 -7.83
N ASP A 41 -12.89 3.80 -6.75
CA ASP A 41 -13.32 4.46 -5.52
C ASP A 41 -12.11 4.98 -4.72
N LEU A 42 -11.01 4.21 -4.69
CA LEU A 42 -9.77 4.64 -4.02
C LEU A 42 -9.18 5.91 -4.64
N VAL A 43 -9.22 6.06 -5.97
CA VAL A 43 -8.76 7.28 -6.66
C VAL A 43 -9.58 8.52 -6.30
N LYS A 44 -10.85 8.35 -5.91
CA LYS A 44 -11.72 9.46 -5.47
C LYS A 44 -11.52 9.79 -3.98
N SER A 45 -10.96 8.88 -3.20
CA SER A 45 -10.64 9.10 -1.78
C SER A 45 -9.39 9.96 -1.61
N LYS A 46 -9.20 10.45 -0.39
CA LYS A 46 -7.98 11.17 0.01
C LYS A 46 -7.02 10.24 0.73
N GLU A 47 -5.74 10.52 0.58
CA GLU A 47 -4.72 9.91 1.43
C GLU A 47 -5.04 10.16 2.92
N GLY A 48 -4.89 9.12 3.76
CA GLY A 48 -5.21 9.14 5.18
C GLY A 48 -6.67 8.79 5.51
N GLU A 49 -7.52 8.57 4.50
CA GLU A 49 -8.95 8.25 4.70
C GLU A 49 -9.18 6.76 5.00
N GLN A 50 -10.27 6.47 5.72
CA GLN A 50 -10.78 5.10 5.86
C GLN A 50 -11.69 4.75 4.69
N VAL A 51 -11.34 3.69 3.95
CA VAL A 51 -12.12 3.17 2.83
C VAL A 51 -12.87 1.90 3.22
N LYS A 52 -14.10 1.74 2.76
CA LYS A 52 -15.01 0.68 3.19
C LYS A 52 -15.08 -0.43 2.14
N LEU A 53 -14.79 -1.67 2.55
CA LEU A 53 -14.97 -2.87 1.72
C LEU A 53 -16.46 -3.16 1.51
N SER A 54 -16.78 -3.98 0.51
CA SER A 54 -18.15 -4.47 0.27
C SER A 54 -18.78 -5.19 1.47
N SER A 55 -18.00 -5.77 2.39
CA SER A 55 -18.50 -6.35 3.66
C SER A 55 -18.80 -5.32 4.76
N GLY A 56 -18.38 -4.07 4.57
CA GLY A 56 -18.51 -2.98 5.51
C GLY A 56 -17.33 -2.77 6.46
N LYS A 57 -16.30 -3.62 6.43
CA LYS A 57 -15.03 -3.36 7.15
C LYS A 57 -14.29 -2.18 6.53
N THR A 58 -13.51 -1.46 7.33
CA THR A 58 -12.74 -0.28 6.90
C THR A 58 -11.25 -0.51 6.93
N TYR A 59 -10.54 -0.05 5.91
CA TYR A 59 -9.08 -0.07 5.78
C TYR A 59 -8.59 1.38 5.70
N LEU A 60 -7.43 1.69 6.28
CA LEU A 60 -6.76 2.98 6.12
C LEU A 60 -6.02 3.00 4.78
N LEU A 61 -6.23 4.04 3.96
CA LEU A 61 -5.57 4.26 2.68
C LEU A 61 -4.45 5.29 2.82
N VAL A 62 -3.19 4.91 2.57
CA VAL A 62 -2.04 5.83 2.61
C VAL A 62 -1.07 5.56 1.46
N ARG A 63 -0.15 6.50 1.19
CA ARG A 63 1.02 6.18 0.36
C ARG A 63 2.00 5.31 1.17
N PRO A 64 2.66 4.32 0.54
CA PRO A 64 3.62 3.46 1.24
C PRO A 64 4.90 4.23 1.56
N THR A 65 5.54 3.86 2.67
CA THR A 65 6.93 4.24 2.93
C THR A 65 7.89 3.39 2.10
N MET A 66 9.15 3.80 1.98
CA MET A 66 10.20 2.97 1.38
C MET A 66 10.28 1.58 2.04
N SER A 67 10.15 1.53 3.37
CA SER A 67 10.13 0.26 4.12
C SER A 67 8.94 -0.62 3.73
N ASP A 68 7.75 -0.04 3.56
CA ASP A 68 6.57 -0.79 3.10
C ASP A 68 6.83 -1.38 1.71
N VAL A 69 7.38 -0.59 0.79
CA VAL A 69 7.71 -1.05 -0.57
C VAL A 69 8.71 -2.21 -0.53
N ILE A 70 9.84 -2.03 0.16
CA ILE A 70 10.88 -3.06 0.28
C ILE A 70 10.32 -4.36 0.87
N LEU A 71 9.47 -4.25 1.89
CA LEU A 71 8.93 -5.41 2.57
C LEU A 71 7.84 -6.13 1.76
N LYS A 72 7.05 -5.41 0.96
CA LYS A 72 5.84 -5.92 0.31
C LYS A 72 5.96 -6.14 -1.19
N MET A 73 6.96 -5.56 -1.86
CA MET A 73 7.16 -5.79 -3.28
C MET A 73 7.42 -7.28 -3.60
N PRO A 74 6.97 -7.78 -4.75
CA PRO A 74 7.33 -9.12 -5.22
C PRO A 74 8.85 -9.27 -5.29
N ARG A 75 9.38 -10.40 -4.78
CA ARG A 75 10.82 -10.64 -4.70
C ARG A 75 11.22 -11.76 -5.66
N ALA A 76 12.01 -11.42 -6.68
CA ALA A 76 12.67 -12.40 -7.53
C ALA A 76 14.02 -12.85 -6.95
N ALA A 77 14.61 -12.03 -6.08
CA ALA A 77 15.90 -12.26 -5.43
C ALA A 77 15.84 -11.87 -3.94
N GLN A 78 16.91 -12.19 -3.20
CA GLN A 78 17.02 -11.79 -1.82
C GLN A 78 17.17 -10.28 -1.69
N ILE A 79 16.40 -9.69 -0.76
CA ILE A 79 16.44 -8.24 -0.48
C ILE A 79 17.35 -7.92 0.71
N ILE A 80 17.84 -6.68 0.74
CA ILE A 80 18.44 -6.07 1.92
C ILE A 80 17.30 -5.41 2.72
N TYR A 81 17.23 -5.68 4.02
CA TYR A 81 16.15 -5.15 4.85
C TYR A 81 16.41 -3.69 5.23
N PRO A 82 15.36 -2.89 5.54
CA PRO A 82 15.52 -1.48 5.89
C PRO A 82 16.53 -1.22 7.01
N LYS A 83 16.60 -2.12 8.01
CA LYS A 83 17.58 -2.04 9.09
C LYS A 83 19.03 -2.04 8.59
N ASP A 84 19.32 -2.80 7.54
CA ASP A 84 20.69 -2.94 7.00
C ASP A 84 20.98 -1.86 5.96
N ILE A 85 19.98 -1.48 5.15
CA ILE A 85 20.09 -0.37 4.18
C ILE A 85 20.52 0.92 4.89
N GLY A 86 19.91 1.25 6.03
CA GLY A 86 20.25 2.45 6.78
C GLY A 86 21.74 2.49 7.18
N HIS A 87 22.26 1.37 7.70
CA HIS A 87 23.68 1.28 8.05
C HIS A 87 24.61 1.34 6.83
N ILE A 88 24.25 0.67 5.73
CA ILE A 88 25.05 0.69 4.49
C ILE A 88 25.15 2.12 3.94
N LEU A 89 24.04 2.85 3.89
CA LEU A 89 24.02 4.23 3.37
C LEU A 89 24.90 5.16 4.21
N LEU A 90 24.91 5.00 5.54
CA LEU A 90 25.76 5.80 6.43
C LEU A 90 27.24 5.46 6.31
N ALA A 91 27.58 4.21 6.01
CA ALA A 91 28.95 3.75 5.89
C ALA A 91 29.57 3.98 4.50
N ALA A 92 28.76 4.34 3.50
CA ALA A 92 29.16 4.46 2.10
C ALA A 92 29.52 5.91 1.66
N ASP A 93 29.79 6.78 2.63
CA ASP A 93 30.39 8.12 2.43
C ASP A 93 31.92 8.01 2.30
#